data_AF-A0A0F0HCW4-F1
#
_entry.id   AF-A0A0F0HCW4-F1
#
_cell.length_a   1.000
_cell.length_b   1.000
_cell.length_c   1.000
_cell.angle_alpha   90.00
_cell.angle_beta   90.00
_cell.angle_gamma   90.00
#
_symmetry.space_group_name_H-M   'P 1'
#
loop_
_entity.id
_entity.type
_entity.pdbx_description
1 polymer ?
#
loop_
_entity_poly.entity_id
_entity_poly.type
_entity_poly.pdbx_seq_one_letter_code
_entity_poly.pdbx_strand_id
1 'polypeptide(L)'
;RLRLSEVNEDTASLLLADESGQAVASVESLVSREVSEEQVRSARGGFVESLFRVEWTALPVYAAPAGRWAVLGTDALGAVGAGAEGFADLAALGAAVDGGVPAPDAVFVSLAPIAADDSAAETAP
;
A
#
# COMPACT_ATOMS: atom_id res chain seq x y z
N ARG A 1 -10.17 -1.70 -19.70
CA ARG A 1 -10.58 -2.63 -20.78
C ARG A 1 -9.62 -2.52 -21.96
N LEU A 2 -9.25 -3.62 -22.60
CA LEU A 2 -8.32 -3.65 -23.73
C LEU A 2 -9.04 -4.18 -24.97
N ARG A 3 -8.87 -3.49 -26.11
CA ARG A 3 -9.27 -4.03 -27.42
C ARG A 3 -8.04 -4.11 -28.32
N LEU A 4 -7.83 -5.28 -28.90
CA LEU A 4 -6.80 -5.55 -29.89
C LEU A 4 -7.48 -5.88 -31.22
N SER A 5 -7.01 -5.27 -32.30
CA SER A 5 -7.47 -5.55 -33.67
C SER A 5 -6.28 -5.83 -34.57
N GLU A 6 -6.30 -6.97 -35.23
CA GLU A 6 -5.29 -7.33 -36.22
C GLU A 6 -5.35 -6.38 -37.42
N VAL A 7 -4.18 -5.86 -37.81
CA VAL A 7 -4.02 -4.98 -38.99
C VAL A 7 -3.40 -5.78 -40.13
N ASN A 8 -2.41 -6.63 -39.83
CA ASN A 8 -1.81 -7.63 -40.72
C ASN A 8 -1.08 -8.70 -39.88
N GLU A 9 -0.41 -9.66 -40.53
CA GLU A 9 0.21 -10.85 -39.92
C GLU A 9 1.09 -10.54 -38.70
N ASP A 10 1.88 -9.45 -38.76
CA ASP A 10 2.79 -9.06 -37.68
C ASP A 10 2.39 -7.73 -37.01
N THR A 11 1.24 -7.14 -37.35
CA THR A 11 0.84 -5.81 -36.88
C THR A 11 -0.57 -5.82 -36.30
N ALA A 12 -0.72 -5.24 -35.11
CA ALA A 12 -2.01 -5.01 -34.48
C ALA A 12 -2.22 -3.52 -34.13
N SER A 13 -3.46 -3.14 -33.91
CA SER A 13 -3.87 -1.86 -33.33
C SER A 13 -4.44 -2.13 -31.94
N LEU A 14 -4.24 -1.18 -31.02
CA LEU A 14 -4.53 -1.38 -29.60
C LEU A 14 -5.23 -0.15 -29.03
N LEU A 15 -6.35 -0.36 -28.33
CA LEU A 15 -7.09 0.68 -27.62
C LEU A 15 -7.25 0.28 -26.15
N LEU A 16 -6.79 1.15 -25.27
CA LEU A 16 -6.94 1.03 -23.82
C LEU A 16 -8.02 1.99 -23.35
N ALA A 17 -8.99 1.46 -22.62
CA ALA A 17 -10.01 2.24 -21.93
C ALA A 17 -9.95 2.00 -20.41
N ASP A 18 -10.34 2.99 -19.62
CA ASP A 18 -10.45 2.90 -18.17
C ASP A 18 -11.65 2.03 -17.75
N GLU A 19 -12.03 2.11 -16.47
CA GLU A 19 -13.21 1.41 -15.93
C GLU A 19 -14.53 2.03 -16.37
N SER A 20 -14.55 3.33 -16.67
CA SER A 20 -15.72 4.07 -17.17
C SER A 20 -15.97 3.84 -18.67
N GLY A 21 -14.98 3.30 -19.38
CA GLY A 21 -15.01 3.07 -20.83
C GLY A 21 -14.41 4.22 -21.64
N GLN A 22 -13.82 5.24 -20.99
CA GLN A 22 -13.10 6.32 -21.66
C GLN A 22 -11.75 5.83 -22.16
N ALA A 23 -11.39 6.19 -23.39
CA ALA A 23 -10.09 5.83 -23.96
C ALA A 23 -8.97 6.58 -23.25
N VAL A 24 -7.96 5.85 -22.80
CA VAL A 24 -6.79 6.36 -22.06
C VAL A 24 -5.54 6.35 -22.94
N ALA A 25 -5.44 5.39 -23.87
CA ALA A 25 -4.35 5.33 -24.84
C ALA A 25 -4.78 4.57 -26.10
N SER A 26 -4.18 4.93 -27.22
CA SER A 26 -4.35 4.26 -28.51
C SER A 26 -3.03 4.11 -29.24
N VAL A 27 -2.83 2.94 -29.85
CA VAL A 27 -1.70 2.65 -30.74
C VAL A 27 -2.27 2.18 -32.07
N GLU A 28 -2.00 2.92 -33.14
CA GLU A 28 -2.50 2.60 -34.48
C GLU A 28 -1.75 1.44 -35.13
N SER A 29 -0.45 1.29 -34.82
CA SER A 29 0.40 0.24 -35.36
C SER A 29 1.38 -0.27 -34.30
N LEU A 30 1.20 -1.53 -33.92
CA LEU A 30 2.05 -2.31 -33.03
C LEU A 30 2.61 -3.48 -33.83
N VAL A 31 3.89 -3.40 -34.21
CA VAL A 31 4.56 -4.44 -34.98
C VAL A 31 5.28 -5.41 -34.03
N SER A 32 4.93 -6.69 -34.07
CA SER A 32 5.67 -7.75 -33.39
C SER A 32 6.80 -8.27 -34.25
N ARG A 33 7.91 -8.65 -33.63
CA ARG A 33 9.04 -9.29 -34.30
C ARG A 33 9.41 -10.56 -33.56
N GLU A 34 9.67 -11.63 -34.29
CA GLU A 34 10.17 -12.85 -33.70
C GLU A 34 11.53 -12.60 -33.03
N VAL A 35 11.67 -13.12 -31.81
CA VAL A 35 12.90 -13.09 -31.03
C VAL A 35 13.24 -14.54 -30.71
N SER A 36 14.50 -14.94 -30.94
CA SER A 36 14.92 -16.32 -30.65
C SER A 36 14.94 -16.58 -29.14
N GLU A 37 14.72 -17.84 -28.74
CA GLU A 37 14.80 -18.22 -27.31
C GLU A 37 16.14 -17.85 -26.67
N GLU A 38 17.22 -17.89 -27.44
CA GLU A 38 18.56 -17.53 -26.97
C GLU A 38 18.72 -16.03 -26.74
N GLN A 39 18.07 -15.18 -27.56
CA GLN A 39 17.97 -13.75 -27.32
C GLN A 39 17.11 -13.43 -26.09
N VAL A 40 16.02 -14.17 -25.87
CA VAL A 40 15.21 -14.06 -24.65
C VAL A 40 16.00 -14.52 -23.42
N ARG A 41 16.77 -15.60 -23.52
CA ARG A 41 17.59 -16.16 -22.42
C ARG A 41 18.79 -15.28 -22.08
N SER A 42 19.44 -14.70 -23.08
CA SER A 42 20.54 -13.75 -22.90
C SER A 42 20.06 -12.38 -22.39
N ALA A 43 18.86 -11.93 -22.77
CA ALA A 43 18.23 -10.74 -22.16
C ALA A 43 17.86 -10.96 -20.68
N ARG A 44 17.57 -12.21 -20.27
CA ARG A 44 17.46 -12.61 -18.85
C ARG A 44 18.82 -12.66 -18.14
N GLY A 45 19.93 -12.50 -18.87
CA GLY A 45 21.32 -12.65 -18.42
C GLY A 45 21.89 -11.48 -17.62
N GLY A 46 21.07 -10.49 -17.25
CA GLY A 46 21.36 -9.60 -16.13
C GLY A 46 20.36 -9.90 -15.03
N PHE A 47 20.77 -10.65 -14.01
CA PHE A 47 20.09 -10.86 -12.73
C PHE A 47 18.61 -10.45 -12.75
N VAL A 48 17.74 -11.27 -13.33
CA VAL A 48 16.29 -11.03 -13.26
C VAL A 48 15.98 -10.78 -11.79
N GLU A 49 15.55 -9.55 -11.50
CA GLU A 49 15.20 -9.06 -10.18
C GLU A 49 14.42 -10.17 -9.48
N SER A 50 15.10 -10.86 -8.56
CA SER A 50 14.48 -11.91 -7.78
C SER A 50 13.32 -11.24 -7.08
N LEU A 51 12.10 -11.64 -7.40
CA LEU A 51 10.92 -11.12 -6.73
C LEU A 51 11.09 -11.43 -5.25
N PHE A 52 11.47 -10.41 -4.48
CA PHE A 52 11.61 -10.53 -3.05
C PHE A 52 10.21 -10.60 -2.46
N ARG A 53 9.87 -11.74 -1.88
CA ARG A 53 8.65 -11.88 -1.10
C ARG A 53 8.98 -11.50 0.34
N VAL A 54 8.13 -10.69 0.95
CA VAL A 54 8.16 -10.51 2.39
C VAL A 54 7.70 -11.81 3.03
N GLU A 55 8.63 -12.54 3.62
CA GLU A 55 8.34 -13.70 4.47
C GLU A 55 8.45 -13.27 5.93
N TRP A 56 7.33 -13.30 6.64
CA TRP A 56 7.30 -13.02 8.07
C TRP A 56 7.48 -14.32 8.84
N THR A 57 8.64 -14.48 9.49
CA THR A 57 8.85 -15.56 10.45
C THR A 57 8.20 -15.20 11.77
N ALA A 58 7.29 -16.06 12.25
CA ALA A 58 6.67 -15.87 13.56
C ALA A 58 7.72 -16.00 14.68
N LEU A 59 7.81 -14.99 15.51
CA LEU A 59 8.58 -15.05 16.75
C LEU A 59 7.70 -15.58 17.89
N PRO A 60 8.28 -16.29 18.88
CA PRO A 60 7.54 -16.70 20.07
C PRO A 60 6.98 -15.46 20.78
N VAL A 61 5.70 -15.52 21.15
CA VAL A 61 5.04 -14.47 21.90
C VAL A 61 5.31 -14.67 23.38
N TYR A 62 5.92 -13.67 24.01
CA TYR A 62 6.10 -13.62 25.45
C TYR A 62 4.95 -12.85 26.10
N ALA A 63 4.62 -13.19 27.35
CA ALA A 63 3.69 -12.40 28.12
C ALA A 63 4.21 -10.96 28.23
N ALA A 64 3.37 -9.99 27.88
CA ALA A 64 3.71 -8.59 28.07
C ALA A 64 3.88 -8.32 29.58
N PRO A 65 4.87 -7.50 29.97
CA PRO A 65 4.93 -7.02 31.35
C PRO A 65 3.64 -6.26 31.67
N ALA A 66 3.13 -6.46 32.88
CA ALA A 66 1.99 -5.68 33.35
C ALA A 66 2.35 -4.19 33.34
N GLY A 67 1.48 -3.37 32.76
CA GLY A 67 1.69 -1.93 32.62
C GLY A 67 0.37 -1.20 32.35
N ARG A 68 0.37 0.11 32.58
CA ARG A 68 -0.75 1.01 32.27
C ARG A 68 -0.57 1.52 30.87
N TRP A 69 -1.51 1.19 30.00
CA TRP A 69 -1.46 1.61 28.60
C TRP A 69 -2.58 2.59 28.31
N ALA A 70 -2.30 3.56 27.45
CA ALA A 70 -3.29 4.50 26.94
C ALA A 70 -3.38 4.40 25.41
N VAL A 71 -4.57 4.59 24.87
CA VAL A 71 -4.84 4.65 23.42
C VAL A 71 -5.43 6.02 23.11
N LEU A 72 -4.88 6.69 22.09
CA LEU A 72 -5.38 7.99 21.65
C LEU A 72 -6.21 7.85 20.38
N GLY A 73 -7.34 8.56 20.33
CA GLY A 73 -8.22 8.61 19.17
C GLY A 73 -8.95 7.29 18.94
N THR A 74 -9.11 6.91 17.67
CA THR A 74 -9.83 5.69 17.30
C THR A 74 -9.05 4.45 17.73
N ASP A 75 -9.70 3.55 18.47
CA ASP A 75 -9.13 2.26 18.86
C ASP A 75 -9.28 1.21 17.75
N ALA A 76 -8.53 1.37 16.65
CA ALA A 76 -8.46 0.37 15.59
C ALA A 76 -7.71 -0.91 16.02
N LEU A 77 -6.99 -0.86 17.13
CA LEU A 77 -6.18 -1.95 17.67
C LEU A 77 -6.98 -2.86 18.62
N GLY A 78 -8.18 -2.45 19.03
CA GLY A 78 -8.96 -3.13 20.08
C GLY A 78 -8.27 -3.12 21.45
N ALA A 79 -7.33 -2.18 21.65
CA ALA A 79 -6.48 -2.11 22.82
C ALA A 79 -7.25 -1.74 24.09
N VAL A 80 -8.38 -1.01 23.97
CA VAL A 80 -9.27 -0.77 25.11
C VAL A 80 -9.89 -2.07 25.62
N GLY A 81 -10.28 -2.97 24.71
CA GLY A 81 -10.75 -4.32 25.06
C GLY A 81 -9.68 -5.21 25.70
N ALA A 82 -8.40 -4.87 25.49
CA ALA A 82 -7.25 -5.54 26.10
C ALA A 82 -6.80 -4.90 27.43
N GLY A 83 -7.51 -3.88 27.93
CA GLY A 83 -7.24 -3.24 29.22
C GLY A 83 -6.48 -1.90 29.16
N ALA A 84 -6.28 -1.33 27.97
CA ALA A 84 -5.78 0.04 27.84
C ALA A 84 -6.90 1.08 28.09
N GLU A 85 -6.53 2.27 28.55
CA GLU A 85 -7.46 3.38 28.75
C GLU A 85 -7.54 4.26 27.49
N GLY A 86 -8.75 4.58 27.06
CA GLY A 86 -8.99 5.37 25.84
C GLY A 86 -9.10 6.86 26.12
N PHE A 87 -8.35 7.66 25.36
CA PHE A 87 -8.40 9.12 25.38
C PHE A 87 -8.67 9.66 23.98
N ALA A 88 -9.40 10.78 23.87
CA ALA A 88 -9.72 11.38 22.58
C ALA A 88 -8.45 11.82 21.83
N ASP A 89 -7.49 12.41 22.55
CA ASP A 89 -6.23 12.91 22.03
C ASP A 89 -5.18 13.04 23.16
N LEU A 90 -4.00 13.53 22.82
CA LEU A 90 -2.90 13.73 23.77
C LEU A 90 -3.22 14.82 24.81
N ALA A 91 -4.05 15.81 24.48
CA ALA A 91 -4.41 16.87 25.42
C ALA A 91 -5.35 16.35 26.50
N ALA A 92 -6.31 15.50 26.14
CA ALA A 92 -7.18 14.81 27.08
C ALA A 92 -6.38 13.91 28.04
N LEU A 93 -5.37 13.19 27.54
CA LEU A 93 -4.46 12.42 28.38
C LEU A 93 -3.66 13.32 29.32
N GLY A 94 -3.10 14.43 28.83
CA GLY A 94 -2.35 15.40 29.64
C GLY A 94 -3.20 15.96 30.79
N ALA A 95 -4.44 16.38 30.51
CA ALA A 95 -5.35 16.88 31.52
C ALA A 95 -5.69 15.83 32.59
N ALA A 96 -5.80 14.55 32.22
CA ALA A 96 -6.03 13.46 33.17
C ALA A 96 -4.83 13.26 34.10
N VAL A 97 -3.61 13.30 33.54
CA VAL A 97 -2.37 13.17 34.32
C VAL A 97 -2.19 14.36 35.27
N ASP A 98 -2.42 15.58 34.79
CA ASP A 98 -2.39 16.79 35.62
C ASP A 98 -3.48 16.76 36.71
N GLY A 99 -4.61 16.10 36.42
CA GLY A 99 -5.69 15.81 37.37
C GLY A 99 -5.38 14.72 38.41
N GLY A 100 -4.19 14.12 38.35
CA GLY A 100 -3.71 13.14 39.33
C GLY A 100 -3.87 11.68 38.90
N VAL A 101 -4.31 11.40 37.68
CA VAL A 101 -4.23 10.05 37.11
C VAL A 101 -2.75 9.70 36.90
N PRO A 102 -2.27 8.52 37.32
CA PRO A 102 -0.89 8.14 37.06
C PRO A 102 -0.58 8.08 35.57
N ALA A 103 0.60 8.57 35.17
CA ALA A 103 1.03 8.53 33.77
C ALA A 103 1.09 7.07 33.25
N PRO A 104 0.65 6.82 32.00
CA PRO A 104 0.75 5.51 31.38
C PRO A 104 2.21 5.18 31.05
N ASP A 105 2.52 3.89 31.06
CA ASP A 105 3.84 3.36 30.70
C ASP A 105 4.03 3.31 29.17
N ALA A 106 2.94 3.24 28.41
CA ALA A 106 2.94 3.29 26.95
C ALA A 106 1.68 3.97 26.41
N VAL A 107 1.82 4.71 25.30
CA VAL A 107 0.73 5.38 24.59
C VAL A 107 0.70 4.89 23.14
N PHE A 108 -0.47 4.44 22.69
CA PHE A 108 -0.71 3.94 21.34
C PHE A 108 -1.57 4.90 20.54
N VAL A 109 -1.28 5.05 19.25
CA VAL A 109 -2.06 5.87 18.32
C VAL A 109 -2.29 5.07 17.05
N SER A 110 -3.55 4.94 16.65
CA SER A 110 -3.89 4.33 15.37
C SER A 110 -3.61 5.31 14.24
N LEU A 111 -2.58 5.02 13.43
CA LEU A 111 -2.35 5.76 12.20
C LEU A 111 -3.30 5.22 11.13
N ALA A 112 -4.25 6.05 10.71
CA ALA A 112 -4.98 5.77 9.48
C ALA A 112 -3.99 5.76 8.31
N PRO A 113 -4.18 4.91 7.29
CA PRO A 113 -3.41 5.02 6.06
C PRO A 113 -3.54 6.44 5.54
N ILE A 114 -2.40 7.07 5.26
CA ILE A 114 -2.41 8.31 4.48
C ILE A 114 -2.96 7.87 3.13
N ALA A 115 -4.21 8.24 2.81
CA ALA A 115 -4.70 8.08 1.46
C ALA A 115 -3.66 8.76 0.57
N ALA A 116 -3.02 7.99 -0.33
CA ALA A 116 -2.17 8.59 -1.34
C ALA A 116 -3.05 9.61 -2.08
N ASP A 117 -2.72 10.88 -1.97
CA ASP A 117 -3.37 11.93 -2.74
C ASP A 117 -2.90 11.71 -4.18
N ASP A 118 -3.62 10.88 -4.92
CA ASP A 118 -3.37 10.56 -6.33
C ASP A 118 -3.87 11.70 -7.24
N SER A 119 -3.83 12.94 -6.72
CA SER A 119 -4.15 14.18 -7.43
C SER A 119 -2.88 14.96 -7.74
N ALA A 120 -1.97 14.33 -8.49
CA ALA A 120 -1.06 15.10 -9.35
C ALA A 120 -1.83 15.44 -10.64
N ALA A 121 -2.58 16.54 -10.58
CA ALA A 121 -3.12 17.20 -11.76
C ALA A 121 -1.95 17.64 -12.66
N GLU A 122 -1.68 16.88 -13.72
CA GLU A 122 -0.79 17.32 -14.79
C GLU A 122 -1.55 18.34 -15.65
N THR A 123 -1.47 19.60 -15.22
CA THR A 123 -1.73 20.74 -16.09
C THR A 123 -0.48 20.94 -16.95
N ALA A 124 -0.58 20.74 -18.26
CA ALA A 124 0.36 21.33 -19.20
C ALA A 124 -0.30 21.66 -20.55
N PRO A 125 0.11 22.77 -21.19
CA PRO A 125 -0.50 23.40 -22.37
C PRO A 125 -0.15 22.75 -23.71
#